data_AF-A0A671QAZ8-F1
#
_entry.id   AF-A0A671QAZ8-F1
#
_cell.length_a   1.000
_cell.length_b   1.000
_cell.length_c   1.000
_cell.angle_alpha   90.00
_cell.angle_beta   90.00
_cell.angle_gamma   90.00
#
_symmetry.space_group_name_H-M   'P 1'
#
loop_
_entity.id
_entity.type
_entity.pdbx_description
1 polymer ?
#
loop_
_entity_poly.entity_id
_entity_poly.type
_entity_poly.pdbx_seq_one_letter_code
_entity_poly.pdbx_strand_id
1 'polypeptide(L)'
;MKICCCHYVLYSNVYYTNLENFYSRLELFCEMRDDGSLSFREPLVFPQELADQLLCKMATEGLLNDSTVGIFRSCQQFRLRHACIRTARISAEAFHRALCPHRLVELDTSRVNADLTIADILQGLSSNKTLQESLQRLVLNGLTMSSLEEPSRRCFSAMQGLRALSVSSVDFYDSGLVDVCSLPRLESLDISNTSVTNLTPLLGLRSRLRYLTMHQLKRLEMTTAQLLAVLSQLEGLQHLDISDDKQFTSDVARQLLETPGILPQLVSLDVSGRKQVTDAAVRAFVEARPGMTFVGLLATDAGFSDFLSGKGSLKVTGEANETQICEALRRYSEREGFVREALFHLFSLTHAIEKPRPDILKLVALGMKNHPATLNVQLAASACVFNLTKQELAFGMPVRLLGNITQLLLEAMKTFPNHQQLQKNCLLSLCSDRILQEVPFNRFEAAKLVMQWLCNHEDQNMQRMAVAIISILAAKLSTEQTAQLGAELFIVKVSCCFFPLKFNI
;
A
#
# COMPACT_ATOMS: atom_id res chain seq x y z
N MET A 1 7.59 38.81 25.59
CA MET A 1 7.13 38.93 24.19
C MET A 1 7.75 37.95 23.19
N LYS A 2 8.86 37.23 23.48
CA LYS A 2 9.43 36.21 22.56
C LYS A 2 8.82 34.79 22.66
N ILE A 3 7.97 34.52 23.65
CA ILE A 3 7.38 33.19 23.88
C ILE A 3 6.07 32.97 23.07
N CYS A 4 5.46 34.04 22.54
CA CYS A 4 4.21 33.94 21.79
C CYS A 4 4.39 33.57 20.30
N CYS A 5 5.55 33.83 19.69
CA CYS A 5 5.75 33.57 18.26
C CYS A 5 6.02 32.09 17.95
N CYS A 6 6.78 31.34 18.76
CA CYS A 6 6.97 29.90 18.51
C CYS A 6 5.67 29.10 18.75
N HIS A 7 4.88 29.50 19.76
CA HIS A 7 3.58 28.89 20.01
C HIS A 7 2.65 29.05 18.79
N TYR A 8 2.58 30.25 18.20
CA TYR A 8 1.74 30.49 17.01
C TYR A 8 2.33 29.87 15.74
N VAL A 9 3.65 29.85 15.54
CA VAL A 9 4.27 29.28 14.34
C VAL A 9 4.18 27.76 14.30
N LEU A 10 4.26 27.04 15.44
CA LEU A 10 4.02 25.60 15.48
C LEU A 10 2.51 25.28 15.50
N TYR A 11 1.68 25.99 16.27
CA TYR A 11 0.23 25.76 16.26
C TYR A 11 -0.45 26.12 14.93
N SER A 12 0.01 27.16 14.21
CA SER A 12 -0.58 27.56 12.93
C SER A 12 0.00 26.80 11.73
N ASN A 13 1.27 26.38 11.75
CA ASN A 13 1.84 25.60 10.63
C ASN A 13 1.46 24.13 10.65
N VAL A 14 1.20 23.55 11.83
CA VAL A 14 0.83 22.13 11.92
C VAL A 14 -0.60 21.89 11.44
N TYR A 15 -1.49 22.89 11.53
CA TYR A 15 -2.89 22.65 11.18
C TYR A 15 -3.21 22.61 9.69
N TYR A 16 -2.45 23.25 8.78
CA TYR A 16 -2.81 23.17 7.35
C TYR A 16 -1.67 23.25 6.32
N THR A 17 -0.38 23.45 6.69
CA THR A 17 0.63 23.69 5.64
C THR A 17 2.09 23.32 5.88
N ASN A 18 2.60 22.82 7.03
CA ASN A 18 4.06 22.70 7.13
C ASN A 18 4.69 21.67 8.08
N LEU A 19 4.16 20.44 8.13
CA LEU A 19 5.00 19.29 8.52
C LEU A 19 6.22 19.14 7.59
N GLU A 20 6.12 19.58 6.33
CA GLU A 20 7.25 19.63 5.37
C GLU A 20 8.37 20.56 5.81
N ASN A 21 8.05 21.75 6.32
CA ASN A 21 9.06 22.65 6.88
C ASN A 21 9.66 22.15 8.20
N PHE A 22 8.94 21.35 8.98
CA PHE A 22 9.46 20.81 10.23
C PHE A 22 10.57 19.79 9.97
N TYR A 23 10.33 18.80 9.09
CA TYR A 23 11.34 17.77 8.88
C TYR A 23 12.51 18.23 7.97
N SER A 24 12.25 19.13 7.00
CA SER A 24 13.34 19.71 6.17
C SER A 24 14.32 20.55 6.98
N ARG A 25 14.01 20.81 8.25
CA ARG A 25 14.81 21.58 9.21
C ARG A 25 14.93 20.90 10.56
N LEU A 26 14.91 19.55 10.63
CA LEU A 26 15.08 18.82 11.91
C LEU A 26 16.29 19.30 12.71
N GLU A 27 17.39 19.62 12.02
CA GLU A 27 18.64 20.13 12.61
C GLU A 27 18.47 21.44 13.40
N LEU A 28 17.47 22.27 13.05
CA LEU A 28 17.19 23.51 13.77
C LEU A 28 16.47 23.27 15.10
N PHE A 29 15.68 22.20 15.18
CA PHE A 29 14.82 21.91 16.34
C PHE A 29 15.36 20.77 17.22
N CYS A 30 16.30 19.98 16.71
CA CYS A 30 16.87 18.84 17.40
C CYS A 30 18.33 19.05 17.74
N GLU A 31 18.78 18.43 18.82
CA GLU A 31 20.20 18.26 19.16
C GLU A 31 20.55 16.77 19.14
N MET A 32 21.78 16.46 18.78
CA MET A 32 22.29 15.10 18.76
C MET A 32 22.81 14.74 20.15
N ARG A 33 22.34 13.61 20.71
CA ARG A 33 22.85 13.03 21.95
C ARG A 33 24.17 12.30 21.69
N ASP A 34 24.88 11.96 22.77
CA ASP A 34 26.16 11.23 22.72
C ASP A 34 26.05 9.87 22.02
N ASP A 35 24.88 9.24 22.03
CA ASP A 35 24.61 7.97 21.35
C ASP A 35 24.18 8.14 19.88
N GLY A 36 24.31 9.34 19.32
CA GLY A 36 23.94 9.66 17.94
C GLY A 36 22.43 9.86 17.71
N SER A 37 21.60 9.70 18.74
CA SER A 37 20.16 9.89 18.64
C SER A 37 19.76 11.36 18.72
N LEU A 38 18.78 11.78 17.92
CA LEU A 38 18.24 13.14 17.99
C LEU A 38 17.33 13.31 19.19
N SER A 39 17.34 14.49 19.79
CA SER A 39 16.46 14.91 20.85
C SER A 39 15.87 16.28 20.55
N PHE A 40 14.63 16.51 20.94
CA PHE A 40 13.97 17.79 20.71
C PHE A 40 14.44 18.83 21.74
N ARG A 41 14.99 19.96 21.27
CA ARG A 41 15.65 20.97 22.12
C ARG A 41 14.66 21.70 23.04
N GLU A 42 13.45 21.96 22.55
CA GLU A 42 12.48 22.75 23.31
C GLU A 42 11.69 21.87 24.28
N PRO A 43 11.33 22.35 25.48
CA PRO A 43 10.48 21.63 26.44
C PRO A 43 9.00 21.61 26.00
N LEU A 44 8.74 21.61 24.69
CA LEU A 44 7.40 21.61 24.12
C LEU A 44 6.77 20.23 24.29
N VAL A 45 5.54 20.20 24.77
CA VAL A 45 4.72 18.99 24.80
C VAL A 45 3.85 18.97 23.55
N PHE A 46 4.06 17.97 22.70
CA PHE A 46 3.22 17.74 21.53
C PHE A 46 1.89 17.10 21.95
N PRO A 47 0.75 17.59 21.42
CA PRO A 47 -0.49 16.83 21.44
C PRO A 47 -0.27 15.41 20.88
N GLN A 48 -0.92 14.41 21.48
CA GLN A 48 -0.69 13.00 21.14
C GLN A 48 -0.97 12.71 19.67
N GLU A 49 -2.04 13.27 19.12
CA GLU A 49 -2.42 13.09 17.71
C GLU A 49 -1.35 13.66 16.76
N LEU A 50 -0.71 14.76 17.15
CA LEU A 50 0.36 15.37 16.36
C LEU A 50 1.67 14.59 16.45
N ALA A 51 1.96 14.00 17.61
CA ALA A 51 3.12 13.12 17.78
C ALA A 51 2.98 11.84 16.93
N ASP A 52 1.80 11.20 16.95
CA ASP A 52 1.50 10.03 16.13
C ASP A 52 1.59 10.36 14.63
N GLN A 53 1.02 11.50 14.20
CA GLN A 53 1.08 11.96 12.80
C GLN A 53 2.51 12.29 12.36
N LEU A 54 3.31 12.90 13.22
CA LEU A 54 4.71 13.23 12.92
C LEU A 54 5.53 11.96 12.70
N LEU A 55 5.43 10.97 13.61
CA LEU A 55 6.13 9.70 13.47
C LEU A 55 5.72 8.99 12.17
N CYS A 56 4.42 8.88 11.92
CA CYS A 56 3.88 8.26 10.71
C CYS A 56 4.39 8.96 9.44
N LYS A 57 4.36 10.30 9.42
CA LYS A 57 4.85 11.06 8.27
C LYS A 57 6.35 10.87 8.05
N MET A 58 7.16 10.90 9.12
CA MET A 58 8.59 10.63 9.03
C MET A 58 8.89 9.23 8.48
N ALA A 59 8.09 8.22 8.85
CA ALA A 59 8.18 6.88 8.28
C ALA A 59 7.84 6.85 6.79
N THR A 60 6.73 7.48 6.38
CA THR A 60 6.29 7.51 4.96
C THR A 60 7.22 8.28 4.04
N GLU A 61 7.94 9.28 4.55
CA GLU A 61 8.94 10.06 3.81
C GLU A 61 10.34 9.42 3.83
N GLY A 62 10.49 8.25 4.46
CA GLY A 62 11.77 7.53 4.54
C GLY A 62 12.82 8.20 5.44
N LEU A 63 12.39 9.07 6.37
CA LEU A 63 13.26 9.84 7.26
C LEU A 63 13.53 9.13 8.60
N LEU A 64 12.78 8.08 8.91
CA LEU A 64 12.88 7.40 10.18
C LEU A 64 14.05 6.41 10.20
N ASN A 65 15.04 6.71 11.04
CA ASN A 65 16.24 5.91 11.30
C ASN A 65 16.61 5.96 12.79
N ASP A 66 17.66 5.25 13.20
CA ASP A 66 18.13 5.19 14.60
C ASP A 66 18.34 6.56 15.24
N SER A 67 18.81 7.52 14.45
CA SER A 67 19.02 8.89 14.92
C SER A 67 17.68 9.60 15.12
N THR A 68 16.84 9.64 14.08
CA THR A 68 15.60 10.45 14.08
C THR A 68 14.49 9.85 14.95
N VAL A 69 14.41 8.52 15.10
CA VAL A 69 13.45 7.88 16.02
C VAL A 69 13.75 8.24 17.49
N GLY A 70 14.99 8.64 17.79
CA GLY A 70 15.43 9.14 19.08
C GLY A 70 14.62 10.33 19.63
N ILE A 71 13.98 11.11 18.75
CA ILE A 71 13.14 12.25 19.11
C ILE A 71 11.98 11.78 20.01
N PHE A 72 11.45 10.59 19.74
CA PHE A 72 10.28 10.03 20.41
C PHE A 72 10.60 9.31 21.72
N ARG A 73 11.87 9.26 22.16
CA ARG A 73 12.24 8.66 23.45
C ARG A 73 11.61 9.37 24.66
N SER A 74 11.28 10.65 24.52
CA SER A 74 10.68 11.45 25.60
C SER A 74 9.16 11.28 25.64
N CYS A 75 8.66 10.38 26.47
CA CYS A 75 7.21 10.21 26.70
C CYS A 75 6.55 11.44 27.34
N GLN A 76 7.32 12.40 27.86
CA GLN A 76 6.79 13.66 28.35
C GLN A 76 6.46 14.62 27.20
N GLN A 77 7.34 14.68 26.19
CA GLN A 77 7.19 15.58 25.04
C GLN A 77 6.34 14.97 23.92
N PHE A 78 6.50 13.68 23.64
CA PHE A 78 5.85 12.99 22.51
C PHE A 78 5.09 11.76 23.01
N ARG A 79 3.87 11.95 23.53
CA ARG A 79 3.06 10.84 24.04
C ARG A 79 2.47 10.05 22.89
N LEU A 80 3.09 8.94 22.50
CA LEU A 80 2.60 8.11 21.40
C LEU A 80 1.50 7.15 21.85
N ARG A 81 0.47 7.00 21.01
CA ARG A 81 -0.55 5.95 21.14
C ARG A 81 -0.67 5.09 19.89
N HIS A 82 -0.47 5.68 18.72
CA HIS A 82 -0.44 4.96 17.45
C HIS A 82 0.92 5.18 16.80
N ALA A 83 1.73 4.13 16.76
CA ALA A 83 3.04 4.18 16.17
C ALA A 83 3.03 3.48 14.80
N CYS A 84 3.33 4.23 13.74
CA CYS A 84 3.55 3.66 12.41
C CYS A 84 5.00 3.92 12.02
N ILE A 85 5.77 2.85 11.89
CA ILE A 85 7.18 2.87 11.49
C ILE A 85 7.40 2.10 10.19
N ARG A 86 6.37 2.04 9.33
CA ARG A 86 6.40 1.33 8.05
C ARG A 86 7.65 1.72 7.24
N THR A 87 8.35 0.74 6.68
CA THR A 87 9.56 0.95 5.85
C THR A 87 10.73 1.68 6.52
N ALA A 88 10.68 1.89 7.84
CA ALA A 88 11.75 2.55 8.58
C ALA A 88 13.01 1.67 8.64
N ARG A 89 14.16 2.32 8.76
CA ARG A 89 15.46 1.67 8.93
C ARG A 89 15.97 1.87 10.35
N ILE A 90 15.45 1.08 11.29
CA ILE A 90 15.78 1.19 12.70
C ILE A 90 16.33 -0.13 13.26
N SER A 91 17.20 -0.05 14.26
CA SER A 91 17.71 -1.19 15.02
C SER A 91 16.76 -1.58 16.15
N ALA A 92 16.90 -2.82 16.63
CA ALA A 92 16.21 -3.32 17.82
C ALA A 92 16.38 -2.40 19.04
N GLU A 93 17.59 -1.88 19.26
CA GLU A 93 17.88 -1.00 20.39
C GLU A 93 17.19 0.36 20.25
N ALA A 94 17.21 0.95 19.05
CA ALA A 94 16.52 2.20 18.79
C ALA A 94 15.00 2.06 18.95
N PHE A 95 14.43 0.97 18.43
CA PHE A 95 13.01 0.60 18.64
C PHE A 95 12.67 0.47 20.13
N HIS A 96 13.49 -0.28 20.87
CA HIS A 96 13.28 -0.51 22.29
C HIS A 96 13.28 0.79 23.09
N ARG A 97 14.28 1.66 22.88
CA ARG A 97 14.40 2.92 23.62
C ARG A 97 13.34 3.94 23.24
N ALA A 98 12.95 4.00 21.97
CA ALA A 98 12.08 5.05 21.47
C ALA A 98 10.59 4.73 21.61
N LEU A 99 10.18 3.47 21.39
CA LEU A 99 8.77 3.10 21.25
C LEU A 99 8.21 2.29 22.42
N CYS A 100 9.02 1.40 23.02
CA CYS A 100 8.56 0.52 24.11
C CYS A 100 8.24 1.23 25.45
N PRO A 101 8.77 2.44 25.76
CA PRO A 101 8.35 3.18 26.95
C PRO A 101 6.93 3.78 26.85
N HIS A 102 6.37 3.91 25.65
CA HIS A 102 5.04 4.49 25.45
C HIS A 102 3.92 3.53 25.82
N ARG A 103 2.71 4.07 25.98
CA ARG A 103 1.49 3.30 26.17
C ARG A 103 0.74 3.16 24.84
N LEU A 104 1.34 2.41 23.92
CA LEU A 104 0.79 2.22 22.58
C LEU A 104 -0.51 1.43 22.63
N VAL A 105 -1.43 1.82 21.77
CA VAL A 105 -2.68 1.12 21.45
C VAL A 105 -2.53 0.40 20.10
N GLU A 106 -1.80 1.00 19.17
CA GLU A 106 -1.52 0.44 17.85
C GLU A 106 -0.04 0.58 17.51
N LEU A 107 0.52 -0.49 16.94
CA LEU A 107 1.85 -0.51 16.37
C LEU A 107 1.81 -1.17 14.99
N ASP A 108 2.24 -0.43 13.96
CA ASP A 108 2.48 -0.93 12.62
C ASP A 108 3.97 -0.85 12.29
N THR A 109 4.59 -2.03 12.17
CA THR A 109 6.00 -2.19 11.80
C THR A 109 6.16 -2.79 10.40
N SER A 110 5.16 -2.65 9.53
CA SER A 110 5.18 -3.31 8.22
C SER A 110 6.42 -2.94 7.40
N ARG A 111 7.10 -3.96 6.87
CA ARG A 111 8.26 -3.81 5.97
C ARG A 111 9.41 -2.95 6.53
N VAL A 112 9.60 -2.90 7.85
CA VAL A 112 10.85 -2.35 8.41
C VAL A 112 12.05 -3.15 7.91
N ASN A 113 13.24 -2.58 8.00
CA ASN A 113 14.49 -3.23 7.63
C ASN A 113 14.72 -4.57 8.34
N ALA A 114 15.56 -5.40 7.73
CA ALA A 114 15.88 -6.74 8.22
C ALA A 114 16.59 -6.77 9.61
N ASP A 115 17.11 -5.64 10.08
CA ASP A 115 17.80 -5.54 11.37
C ASP A 115 16.82 -5.46 12.56
N LEU A 116 15.52 -5.25 12.30
CA LEU A 116 14.47 -5.31 13.32
C LEU A 116 13.55 -6.51 13.05
N THR A 117 13.79 -7.61 13.76
CA THR A 117 13.02 -8.84 13.57
C THR A 117 11.71 -8.84 14.37
N ILE A 118 10.81 -9.78 14.05
CA ILE A 118 9.60 -10.03 14.87
C ILE A 118 9.99 -10.37 16.32
N ALA A 119 11.08 -11.12 16.53
CA ALA A 119 11.53 -11.49 17.86
C ALA A 119 11.97 -10.25 18.67
N ASP A 120 12.73 -9.34 18.05
CA ASP A 120 13.16 -8.09 18.68
C ASP A 120 11.97 -7.21 19.05
N ILE A 121 10.99 -7.10 18.14
CA ILE A 121 9.75 -6.35 18.39
C ILE A 121 9.01 -6.97 19.56
N LEU A 122 8.75 -8.28 19.54
CA LEU A 122 8.03 -8.95 20.62
C LEU A 122 8.78 -8.88 21.96
N GLN A 123 10.11 -8.96 21.95
CA GLN A 123 10.94 -8.79 23.15
C GLN A 123 10.83 -7.37 23.70
N GLY A 124 10.92 -6.36 22.84
CA GLY A 124 10.72 -4.97 23.22
C GLY A 124 9.32 -4.71 23.78
N LEU A 125 8.29 -5.22 23.10
CA LEU A 125 6.91 -5.10 23.56
C LEU A 125 6.70 -5.79 24.92
N SER A 126 7.32 -6.95 25.12
CA SER A 126 7.22 -7.73 26.35
C SER A 126 8.00 -7.13 27.52
N SER A 127 8.92 -6.18 27.28
CA SER A 127 9.68 -5.52 28.34
C SER A 127 8.83 -4.61 29.24
N ASN A 128 7.66 -4.16 28.74
CA ASN A 128 6.81 -3.20 29.43
C ASN A 128 5.41 -3.78 29.69
N LYS A 129 5.10 -4.04 30.96
CA LYS A 129 3.77 -4.56 31.37
C LYS A 129 2.60 -3.67 30.96
N THR A 130 2.79 -2.35 31.00
CA THR A 130 1.74 -1.40 30.58
C THR A 130 1.40 -1.58 29.11
N LEU A 131 2.43 -1.82 28.29
CA LEU A 131 2.31 -2.02 26.85
C LEU A 131 1.66 -3.36 26.50
N GLN A 132 2.01 -4.43 27.23
CA GLN A 132 1.36 -5.75 27.12
C GLN A 132 -0.17 -5.67 27.32
N GLU A 133 -0.62 -4.80 28.21
CA GLU A 133 -2.04 -4.60 28.52
C GLU A 133 -2.73 -3.55 27.62
N SER A 134 -1.99 -2.56 27.13
CA SER A 134 -2.55 -1.45 26.35
C SER A 134 -2.58 -1.68 24.86
N LEU A 135 -1.65 -2.46 24.31
CA LEU A 135 -1.53 -2.71 22.88
C LEU A 135 -2.71 -3.55 22.40
N GLN A 136 -3.53 -2.99 21.52
CA GLN A 136 -4.73 -3.63 20.98
C GLN A 136 -4.53 -4.09 19.54
N ARG A 137 -3.66 -3.42 18.77
CA ARG A 137 -3.40 -3.75 17.37
C ARG A 137 -1.90 -3.83 17.08
N LEU A 138 -1.49 -4.93 16.47
CA LEU A 138 -0.11 -5.18 16.08
C LEU A 138 -0.07 -5.66 14.61
N VAL A 139 0.67 -4.94 13.78
CA VAL A 139 0.87 -5.26 12.35
C VAL A 139 2.35 -5.48 12.09
N LEU A 140 2.69 -6.69 11.66
CA LEU A 140 4.07 -7.19 11.48
C LEU A 140 4.31 -7.66 10.04
N ASN A 141 3.71 -6.97 9.06
CA ASN A 141 3.62 -7.51 7.70
C ASN A 141 4.91 -7.34 6.90
N GLY A 142 5.27 -8.36 6.11
CA GLY A 142 6.38 -8.28 5.16
C GLY A 142 7.75 -8.09 5.81
N LEU A 143 7.93 -8.58 7.04
CA LEU A 143 9.23 -8.61 7.73
C LEU A 143 10.06 -9.80 7.23
N THR A 144 11.25 -9.51 6.72
CA THR A 144 12.21 -10.53 6.26
C THR A 144 13.03 -11.05 7.43
N MET A 145 13.12 -12.38 7.60
CA MET A 145 14.05 -12.98 8.55
C MET A 145 15.48 -12.96 7.99
N SER A 146 16.44 -12.58 8.84
CA SER A 146 17.89 -12.66 8.57
C SER A 146 18.56 -13.92 9.13
N SER A 147 17.82 -14.85 9.75
CA SER A 147 18.41 -16.05 10.34
C SER A 147 17.74 -17.33 9.87
N LEU A 148 18.56 -18.22 9.30
CA LEU A 148 18.26 -19.63 8.99
C LEU A 148 18.25 -20.51 10.25
N GLU A 149 18.47 -19.95 11.44
CA GLU A 149 18.51 -20.69 12.69
C GLU A 149 17.21 -20.52 13.49
N GLU A 150 16.44 -21.61 13.50
CA GLU A 150 15.35 -21.97 14.43
C GLU A 150 14.17 -20.97 14.60
N PRO A 151 12.94 -21.47 14.85
CA PRO A 151 11.83 -20.62 15.28
C PRO A 151 12.14 -20.10 16.68
N SER A 152 12.83 -18.94 16.74
CA SER A 152 12.86 -18.11 17.94
C SER A 152 11.46 -18.08 18.55
N ARG A 153 11.36 -18.43 19.85
CA ARG A 153 10.11 -18.48 20.59
C ARG A 153 9.41 -17.12 20.48
N ARG A 154 8.52 -16.98 19.51
CA ARG A 154 7.62 -15.85 19.43
C ARG A 154 6.65 -15.98 20.60
N CYS A 155 6.60 -14.97 21.44
CA CYS A 155 5.74 -14.94 22.62
C CYS A 155 4.64 -13.89 22.43
N PHE A 156 3.82 -14.08 21.40
CA PHE A 156 2.60 -13.29 21.20
C PHE A 156 1.69 -13.37 22.44
N SER A 157 1.66 -14.53 23.11
CA SER A 157 0.92 -14.74 24.36
C SER A 157 1.22 -13.72 25.46
N ALA A 158 2.33 -12.98 25.43
CA ALA A 158 2.58 -11.91 26.38
C ALA A 158 1.65 -10.68 26.18
N MET A 159 1.10 -10.48 24.98
CA MET A 159 0.30 -9.30 24.63
C MET A 159 -1.18 -9.48 25.02
N GLN A 160 -1.46 -9.48 26.33
CA GLN A 160 -2.78 -9.75 26.90
C GLN A 160 -3.88 -8.77 26.46
N GLY A 161 -3.51 -7.56 26.05
CA GLY A 161 -4.41 -6.53 25.51
C GLY A 161 -4.80 -6.72 24.04
N LEU A 162 -4.11 -7.61 23.31
CA LEU A 162 -4.16 -7.66 21.85
C LEU A 162 -5.52 -8.15 21.34
N ARG A 163 -6.11 -7.38 20.42
CA ARG A 163 -7.39 -7.65 19.76
C ARG A 163 -7.22 -7.92 18.27
N ALA A 164 -6.24 -7.31 17.63
CA ALA A 164 -5.97 -7.46 16.22
C ALA A 164 -4.48 -7.76 15.97
N LEU A 165 -4.21 -8.85 15.26
CA LEU A 165 -2.87 -9.23 14.84
C LEU A 165 -2.83 -9.46 13.33
N SER A 166 -1.87 -8.86 12.65
CA SER A 166 -1.55 -9.15 11.25
C SER A 166 -0.09 -9.54 11.14
N VAL A 167 0.15 -10.76 10.63
CA VAL A 167 1.47 -11.38 10.39
C VAL A 167 1.55 -11.82 8.93
N SER A 168 1.06 -10.97 8.02
CA SER A 168 0.96 -11.26 6.60
C SER A 168 2.32 -11.20 5.91
N SER A 169 2.55 -12.11 4.97
CA SER A 169 3.79 -12.18 4.19
C SER A 169 5.05 -12.30 5.04
N VAL A 170 4.98 -13.03 6.16
CA VAL A 170 6.14 -13.39 7.00
C VAL A 170 6.27 -14.91 7.15
N ASP A 171 7.43 -15.35 7.60
CA ASP A 171 7.67 -16.76 7.94
C ASP A 171 6.94 -17.11 9.22
N PHE A 172 5.66 -17.44 9.12
CA PHE A 172 4.79 -17.81 10.22
C PHE A 172 4.23 -19.22 9.98
N TYR A 173 4.29 -20.06 11.03
CA TYR A 173 4.01 -21.49 11.00
C TYR A 173 3.05 -21.87 12.13
N ASP A 174 2.66 -23.15 12.19
CA ASP A 174 1.71 -23.70 13.15
C ASP A 174 2.04 -23.40 14.62
N SER A 175 3.32 -23.43 15.01
CA SER A 175 3.75 -23.10 16.38
C SER A 175 3.41 -21.66 16.76
N GLY A 176 3.59 -20.72 15.84
CA GLY A 176 3.18 -19.33 16.01
C GLY A 176 1.66 -19.20 16.09
N LEU A 177 0.91 -19.97 15.29
CA LEU A 177 -0.55 -19.94 15.33
C LEU A 177 -1.09 -20.44 16.68
N VAL A 178 -0.51 -21.51 17.23
CA VAL A 178 -0.86 -22.03 18.57
C VAL A 178 -0.67 -20.96 19.64
N ASP A 179 0.48 -20.26 19.62
CA ASP A 179 0.76 -19.18 20.58
C ASP A 179 -0.22 -18.01 20.43
N VAL A 180 -0.50 -17.57 19.20
CA VAL A 180 -1.49 -16.51 18.91
C VAL A 180 -2.90 -16.89 19.37
N CYS A 181 -3.30 -18.16 19.20
CA CYS A 181 -4.62 -18.64 19.61
C CYS A 181 -4.80 -18.72 21.14
N SER A 182 -3.74 -18.54 21.93
CA SER A 182 -3.81 -18.42 23.39
C SER A 182 -4.20 -17.01 23.88
N LEU A 183 -4.20 -16.02 22.99
CA LEU A 183 -4.51 -14.64 23.33
C LEU A 183 -5.97 -14.47 23.79
N PRO A 184 -6.22 -13.87 24.98
CA PRO A 184 -7.56 -13.87 25.57
C PRO A 184 -8.54 -12.93 24.89
N ARG A 185 -8.06 -11.93 24.15
CA ARG A 185 -8.87 -10.85 23.58
C ARG A 185 -8.80 -10.76 22.05
N LEU A 186 -8.15 -11.72 21.39
CA LEU A 186 -7.96 -11.67 19.95
C LEU A 186 -9.30 -11.85 19.22
N GLU A 187 -9.64 -10.87 18.39
CA GLU A 187 -10.87 -10.79 17.62
C GLU A 187 -10.58 -10.72 16.11
N SER A 188 -9.38 -10.29 15.71
CA SER A 188 -8.97 -10.16 14.32
C SER A 188 -7.59 -10.77 14.09
N LEU A 189 -7.50 -11.66 13.11
CA LEU A 189 -6.28 -12.36 12.75
C LEU A 189 -6.10 -12.39 11.23
N ASP A 190 -4.94 -11.90 10.79
CA ASP A 190 -4.48 -12.02 9.41
C ASP A 190 -3.18 -12.83 9.34
N ILE A 191 -3.28 -14.00 8.71
CA ILE A 191 -2.19 -14.96 8.48
C ILE A 191 -1.91 -15.13 6.98
N SER A 192 -2.26 -14.15 6.16
CA SER A 192 -2.12 -14.22 4.70
C SER A 192 -0.66 -14.41 4.26
N ASN A 193 -0.42 -15.14 3.15
CA ASN A 193 0.94 -15.37 2.62
C ASN A 193 1.92 -16.03 3.60
N THR A 194 1.42 -16.75 4.61
CA THR A 194 2.23 -17.50 5.58
C THR A 194 2.36 -18.98 5.20
N SER A 195 3.12 -19.73 6.01
CA SER A 195 3.41 -21.16 5.81
C SER A 195 2.70 -22.05 6.84
N VAL A 196 1.57 -21.58 7.38
CA VAL A 196 0.69 -22.37 8.26
C VAL A 196 0.10 -23.53 7.46
N THR A 197 0.19 -24.73 8.02
CA THR A 197 -0.30 -25.97 7.37
C THR A 197 -1.59 -26.47 8.00
N ASN A 198 -1.84 -26.15 9.28
CA ASN A 198 -3.02 -26.58 10.04
C ASN A 198 -3.70 -25.43 10.81
N LEU A 199 -5.00 -25.23 10.58
CA LEU A 199 -5.82 -24.18 11.20
C LEU A 199 -6.61 -24.63 12.44
N THR A 200 -6.50 -25.89 12.85
CA THR A 200 -7.15 -26.42 14.07
C THR A 200 -6.93 -25.54 15.32
N PRO A 201 -5.76 -24.90 15.55
CA PRO A 201 -5.58 -24.03 16.71
C PRO A 201 -6.57 -22.85 16.79
N LEU A 202 -7.16 -22.40 15.66
CA LEU A 202 -8.17 -21.34 15.64
C LEU A 202 -9.41 -21.67 16.50
N LEU A 203 -9.65 -22.96 16.79
CA LEU A 203 -10.73 -23.40 17.68
C LEU A 203 -10.57 -22.86 19.12
N GLY A 204 -9.37 -22.46 19.55
CA GLY A 204 -9.14 -21.74 20.81
C GLY A 204 -9.76 -20.34 20.82
N LEU A 205 -10.08 -19.79 19.65
CA LEU A 205 -10.68 -18.49 19.43
C LEU A 205 -12.15 -18.55 18.99
N ARG A 206 -12.77 -19.75 18.97
CA ARG A 206 -14.09 -20.01 18.36
C ARG A 206 -15.21 -19.02 18.71
N SER A 207 -15.25 -18.55 19.95
CA SER A 207 -16.31 -17.67 20.46
C SER A 207 -16.02 -16.17 20.32
N ARG A 208 -14.78 -15.80 19.95
CA ARG A 208 -14.30 -14.40 19.94
C ARG A 208 -13.78 -13.93 18.59
N LEU A 209 -13.26 -14.83 17.75
CA LEU A 209 -12.72 -14.44 16.45
C LEU A 209 -13.85 -13.90 15.56
N ARG A 210 -13.72 -12.65 15.13
CA ARG A 210 -14.67 -11.92 14.29
C ARG A 210 -14.14 -11.74 12.87
N TYR A 211 -12.83 -11.57 12.73
CA TYR A 211 -12.17 -11.33 11.46
C TYR A 211 -11.06 -12.37 11.26
N LEU A 212 -11.13 -13.10 10.16
CA LEU A 212 -10.08 -14.02 9.72
C LEU A 212 -9.71 -13.72 8.27
N THR A 213 -8.45 -13.38 8.04
CA THR A 213 -7.88 -13.24 6.70
C THR A 213 -6.78 -14.28 6.53
N MET A 214 -6.96 -15.14 5.52
CA MET A 214 -6.01 -16.19 5.17
C MET A 214 -5.82 -16.25 3.66
N HIS A 215 -5.61 -15.07 3.07
CA HIS A 215 -5.34 -14.90 1.65
C HIS A 215 -4.00 -15.57 1.29
N GLN A 216 -3.98 -16.39 0.23
CA GLN A 216 -2.77 -17.06 -0.26
C GLN A 216 -1.93 -17.78 0.81
N LEU A 217 -2.50 -18.73 1.56
CA LEU A 217 -1.67 -19.61 2.41
C LEU A 217 -0.74 -20.46 1.53
N LYS A 218 0.58 -20.40 1.77
CA LYS A 218 1.59 -21.02 0.90
C LYS A 218 1.65 -22.55 1.01
N ARG A 219 1.23 -23.11 2.15
CA ARG A 219 1.45 -24.52 2.52
C ARG A 219 0.26 -25.16 3.25
N LEU A 220 -0.96 -24.68 3.03
CA LEU A 220 -2.11 -25.29 3.71
C LEU A 220 -2.24 -26.77 3.29
N GLU A 221 -2.09 -27.70 4.24
CA GLU A 221 -2.12 -29.15 4.00
C GLU A 221 -3.49 -29.77 4.33
N MET A 222 -4.39 -28.99 4.90
CA MET A 222 -5.74 -29.45 5.25
C MET A 222 -6.57 -29.75 4.00
N THR A 223 -7.30 -30.86 4.04
CA THR A 223 -8.38 -31.12 3.08
C THR A 223 -9.51 -30.11 3.22
N THR A 224 -10.30 -29.92 2.17
CA THR A 224 -11.48 -29.04 2.20
C THR A 224 -12.43 -29.37 3.35
N ALA A 225 -12.70 -30.66 3.59
CA ALA A 225 -13.56 -31.09 4.69
C ALA A 225 -12.99 -30.71 6.08
N GLN A 226 -11.68 -30.89 6.30
CA GLN A 226 -11.04 -30.51 7.55
C GLN A 226 -11.07 -28.99 7.77
N LEU A 227 -10.82 -28.22 6.71
CA LEU A 227 -10.87 -26.76 6.78
C LEU A 227 -12.28 -26.26 7.12
N LEU A 228 -13.29 -26.76 6.41
CA LEU A 228 -14.69 -26.39 6.67
C LEU A 228 -15.14 -26.83 8.08
N ALA A 229 -14.66 -27.96 8.59
CA ALA A 229 -14.93 -28.40 9.96
C ALA A 229 -14.35 -27.46 11.02
N VAL A 230 -13.22 -26.79 10.75
CA VAL A 230 -12.69 -25.74 11.62
C VAL A 230 -13.52 -24.47 11.48
N LEU A 231 -13.75 -24.01 10.24
CA LEU A 231 -14.49 -22.76 9.98
C LEU A 231 -15.92 -22.80 10.53
N SER A 232 -16.62 -23.94 10.43
CA SER A 232 -18.00 -24.08 10.92
C SER A 232 -18.13 -23.91 12.43
N GLN A 233 -17.05 -24.15 13.19
CA GLN A 233 -16.99 -23.97 14.64
C GLN A 233 -16.64 -22.54 15.07
N LEU A 234 -16.28 -21.65 14.13
CA LEU A 234 -16.02 -20.23 14.44
C LEU A 234 -17.33 -19.45 14.51
N GLU A 235 -18.11 -19.72 15.56
CA GLU A 235 -19.48 -19.22 15.78
C GLU A 235 -19.60 -17.69 15.69
N GLY A 236 -18.54 -16.98 16.06
CA GLY A 236 -18.51 -15.52 16.09
C GLY A 236 -18.06 -14.85 14.80
N LEU A 237 -17.63 -15.60 13.78
CA LEU A 237 -16.93 -15.05 12.63
C LEU A 237 -17.86 -14.22 11.73
N GLN A 238 -17.46 -12.97 11.49
CA GLN A 238 -18.22 -11.98 10.72
C GLN A 238 -17.56 -11.67 9.38
N HIS A 239 -16.23 -11.72 9.33
CA HIS A 239 -15.43 -11.44 8.15
C HIS A 239 -14.48 -12.60 7.87
N LEU A 240 -14.60 -13.15 6.67
CA LEU A 240 -13.75 -14.23 6.19
C LEU A 240 -13.17 -13.86 4.83
N ASP A 241 -11.85 -13.92 4.72
CA ASP A 241 -11.14 -13.78 3.45
C ASP A 241 -10.31 -15.03 3.18
N ILE A 242 -10.71 -15.76 2.14
CA ILE A 242 -10.04 -16.95 1.60
C ILE A 242 -9.64 -16.74 0.13
N SER A 243 -9.50 -15.49 -0.29
CA SER A 243 -9.14 -15.12 -1.65
C SER A 243 -7.73 -15.61 -2.03
N ASP A 244 -7.48 -15.84 -3.31
CA ASP A 244 -6.21 -16.38 -3.80
C ASP A 244 -6.00 -16.04 -5.28
N ASP A 245 -5.02 -15.19 -5.57
CA ASP A 245 -4.72 -14.79 -6.95
C ASP A 245 -3.79 -15.76 -7.70
N LYS A 246 -3.25 -16.79 -7.02
CA LYS A 246 -2.26 -17.72 -7.57
C LYS A 246 -2.86 -19.02 -8.07
N GLN A 247 -3.91 -18.95 -8.89
CA GLN A 247 -4.44 -20.04 -9.74
C GLN A 247 -4.60 -21.46 -9.13
N PHE A 248 -4.45 -21.68 -7.82
CA PHE A 248 -4.66 -22.98 -7.20
C PHE A 248 -6.16 -23.24 -7.19
N THR A 249 -6.57 -24.24 -7.96
CA THR A 249 -7.95 -24.74 -7.96
C THR A 249 -8.22 -25.41 -6.62
N SER A 250 -8.80 -24.66 -5.70
CA SER A 250 -9.34 -25.17 -4.44
C SER A 250 -10.86 -25.11 -4.52
N ASP A 251 -11.52 -26.20 -4.14
CA ASP A 251 -12.98 -26.27 -4.07
C ASP A 251 -13.54 -25.76 -2.72
N VAL A 252 -12.67 -25.28 -1.82
CA VAL A 252 -13.05 -24.75 -0.50
C VAL A 252 -14.11 -23.66 -0.62
N ALA A 253 -13.90 -22.66 -1.48
CA ALA A 253 -14.85 -21.57 -1.63
C ALA A 253 -16.20 -22.05 -2.16
N ARG A 254 -16.18 -22.97 -3.15
CA ARG A 254 -17.39 -23.57 -3.70
C ARG A 254 -18.15 -24.36 -2.64
N GLN A 255 -17.48 -25.28 -1.94
CA GLN A 255 -18.10 -26.08 -0.88
C GLN A 255 -18.59 -25.22 0.30
N LEU A 256 -17.87 -24.15 0.66
CA LEU A 256 -18.31 -23.19 1.68
C LEU A 256 -19.63 -22.53 1.28
N LEU A 257 -19.76 -22.05 0.04
CA LEU A 257 -20.98 -21.43 -0.46
C LEU A 257 -22.16 -22.40 -0.52
N GLU A 258 -21.89 -23.67 -0.82
CA GLU A 258 -22.90 -24.74 -0.91
C GLU A 258 -23.28 -25.35 0.44
N THR A 259 -22.48 -25.16 1.50
CA THR A 259 -22.75 -25.75 2.83
C THR A 259 -23.86 -24.98 3.56
N PRO A 260 -25.03 -25.59 3.82
CA PRO A 260 -26.13 -24.89 4.49
C PRO A 260 -25.79 -24.50 5.93
N GLY A 261 -26.15 -23.29 6.34
CA GLY A 261 -26.01 -22.83 7.73
C GLY A 261 -24.58 -22.56 8.22
N ILE A 262 -23.54 -22.76 7.39
CA ILE A 262 -22.16 -22.46 7.76
C ILE A 262 -21.97 -20.96 8.04
N LEU A 263 -21.21 -20.62 9.07
CA LEU A 263 -20.87 -19.23 9.45
C LEU A 263 -22.10 -18.31 9.51
N PRO A 264 -23.03 -18.53 10.47
CA PRO A 264 -24.32 -17.84 10.50
C PRO A 264 -24.21 -16.32 10.75
N GLN A 265 -23.09 -15.85 11.30
CA GLN A 265 -22.85 -14.43 11.60
C GLN A 265 -22.05 -13.70 10.49
N LEU A 266 -21.78 -14.37 9.37
CA LEU A 266 -20.93 -13.82 8.31
C LEU A 266 -21.63 -12.67 7.58
N VAL A 267 -20.98 -11.51 7.54
CA VAL A 267 -21.45 -10.29 6.85
C VAL A 267 -20.50 -9.84 5.74
N SER A 268 -19.34 -10.50 5.61
CA SER A 268 -18.31 -10.17 4.64
C SER A 268 -17.55 -11.43 4.25
N LEU A 269 -17.59 -11.78 2.98
CA LEU A 269 -16.89 -12.93 2.43
C LEU A 269 -16.04 -12.51 1.23
N ASP A 270 -14.75 -12.83 1.23
CA ASP A 270 -13.90 -12.70 0.05
C ASP A 270 -13.46 -14.07 -0.47
N VAL A 271 -13.90 -14.39 -1.69
CA VAL A 271 -13.53 -15.62 -2.43
C VAL A 271 -12.89 -15.27 -3.77
N SER A 272 -12.38 -14.04 -3.93
CA SER A 272 -11.76 -13.58 -5.16
C SER A 272 -10.62 -14.51 -5.59
N GLY A 273 -10.50 -14.79 -6.89
CA GLY A 273 -9.52 -15.69 -7.50
C GLY A 273 -9.87 -17.18 -7.44
N ARG A 274 -10.98 -17.55 -6.78
CA ARG A 274 -11.45 -18.94 -6.69
C ARG A 274 -12.34 -19.28 -7.88
N LYS A 275 -11.73 -19.85 -8.94
CA LYS A 275 -12.39 -20.13 -10.22
C LYS A 275 -13.73 -20.89 -10.09
N GLN A 276 -13.80 -21.94 -9.27
CA GLN A 276 -15.00 -22.81 -9.15
C GLN A 276 -16.23 -22.19 -8.43
N VAL A 277 -16.24 -20.87 -8.22
CA VAL A 277 -17.35 -20.15 -7.60
C VAL A 277 -18.36 -19.72 -8.67
N THR A 278 -19.57 -20.27 -8.62
CA THR A 278 -20.62 -20.04 -9.63
C THR A 278 -21.68 -19.02 -9.19
N ASP A 279 -22.34 -18.38 -10.15
CA ASP A 279 -23.46 -17.46 -9.92
C ASP A 279 -24.54 -18.02 -8.99
N ALA A 280 -24.94 -19.27 -9.22
CA ALA A 280 -26.01 -19.92 -8.47
C ALA A 280 -25.64 -20.09 -6.99
N ALA A 281 -24.41 -20.53 -6.70
CA ALA A 281 -23.92 -20.71 -5.34
C ALA A 281 -23.82 -19.37 -4.59
N VAL A 282 -23.26 -18.36 -5.24
CA VAL A 282 -23.13 -17.01 -4.65
C VAL A 282 -24.51 -16.39 -4.40
N ARG A 283 -25.43 -16.49 -5.36
CA ARG A 283 -26.79 -15.95 -5.23
C ARG A 283 -27.52 -16.57 -4.04
N ALA A 284 -27.56 -17.90 -3.97
CA ALA A 284 -28.18 -18.60 -2.85
C ALA A 284 -27.54 -18.23 -1.50
N PHE A 285 -26.21 -18.09 -1.46
CA PHE A 285 -25.48 -17.74 -0.24
C PHE A 285 -25.81 -16.32 0.28
N VAL A 286 -25.94 -15.35 -0.63
CA VAL A 286 -26.28 -13.95 -0.32
C VAL A 286 -27.77 -13.81 0.02
N GLU A 287 -28.66 -14.47 -0.71
CA GLU A 287 -30.11 -14.44 -0.44
C GLU A 287 -30.44 -15.03 0.94
N ALA A 288 -29.73 -16.08 1.36
CA ALA A 288 -29.84 -16.64 2.70
C ALA A 288 -29.34 -15.68 3.81
N ARG A 289 -28.64 -14.59 3.46
CA ARG A 289 -27.97 -13.66 4.39
C ARG A 289 -28.23 -12.20 4.00
N PRO A 290 -29.43 -11.66 4.27
CA PRO A 290 -29.77 -10.28 3.90
C PRO A 290 -28.90 -9.21 4.59
N GLY A 291 -28.21 -9.56 5.68
CA GLY A 291 -27.24 -8.70 6.37
C GLY A 291 -25.85 -8.63 5.73
N MET A 292 -25.62 -9.30 4.59
CA MET A 292 -24.33 -9.29 3.90
C MET A 292 -23.99 -7.87 3.43
N THR A 293 -22.80 -7.41 3.78
CA THR A 293 -22.27 -6.08 3.43
C THR A 293 -21.18 -6.14 2.38
N PHE A 294 -20.53 -7.30 2.23
CA PHE A 294 -19.44 -7.46 1.27
C PHE A 294 -19.36 -8.89 0.70
N VAL A 295 -19.20 -9.00 -0.62
CA VAL A 295 -18.80 -10.24 -1.29
C VAL A 295 -17.70 -9.97 -2.32
N GLY A 296 -16.56 -10.65 -2.19
CA GLY A 296 -15.45 -10.56 -3.14
C GLY A 296 -15.49 -11.67 -4.19
N LEU A 297 -15.68 -11.30 -5.47
CA LEU A 297 -15.84 -12.22 -6.61
C LEU A 297 -14.85 -11.95 -7.75
N LEU A 298 -13.87 -11.06 -7.56
CA LEU A 298 -12.92 -10.72 -8.62
C LEU A 298 -12.14 -11.99 -9.02
N ALA A 299 -11.94 -12.25 -10.30
CA ALA A 299 -11.27 -13.43 -10.85
C ALA A 299 -11.94 -14.76 -10.46
N THR A 300 -13.27 -14.78 -10.40
CA THR A 300 -14.08 -15.99 -10.21
C THR A 300 -15.01 -16.23 -11.41
N ASP A 301 -15.56 -17.44 -11.59
CA ASP A 301 -16.53 -17.68 -12.66
C ASP A 301 -17.81 -16.83 -12.48
N ALA A 302 -18.12 -16.40 -11.25
CA ALA A 302 -19.22 -15.48 -10.95
C ALA A 302 -18.88 -13.98 -11.09
N GLY A 303 -17.59 -13.64 -11.28
CA GLY A 303 -17.08 -12.27 -11.24
C GLY A 303 -17.56 -11.39 -12.40
N PHE A 304 -17.91 -11.99 -13.54
CA PHE A 304 -18.42 -11.30 -14.74
C PHE A 304 -19.92 -11.02 -14.70
N SER A 305 -20.63 -11.53 -13.69
CA SER A 305 -22.09 -11.52 -13.70
C SER A 305 -22.66 -10.32 -12.94
N ASP A 306 -23.58 -9.60 -13.58
CA ASP A 306 -24.15 -8.35 -13.05
C ASP A 306 -25.30 -8.56 -12.04
N PHE A 307 -25.65 -9.81 -11.70
CA PHE A 307 -26.71 -10.10 -10.72
C PHE A 307 -26.43 -9.48 -9.35
N LEU A 308 -25.17 -9.21 -9.04
CA LEU A 308 -24.75 -8.42 -7.90
C LEU A 308 -24.07 -7.13 -8.34
N SER A 309 -24.86 -6.14 -8.75
CA SER A 309 -24.34 -4.86 -9.27
C SER A 309 -23.36 -4.11 -8.35
N GLY A 310 -23.29 -4.43 -7.04
CA GLY A 310 -22.50 -3.71 -6.05
C GLY A 310 -23.11 -2.37 -5.60
N LYS A 311 -24.31 -2.04 -6.10
CA LYS A 311 -25.08 -0.87 -5.69
C LYS A 311 -25.87 -1.17 -4.41
N GLY A 312 -26.04 -0.15 -3.57
CA GLY A 312 -26.74 -0.27 -2.29
C GLY A 312 -25.81 -0.63 -1.12
N SER A 313 -26.34 -1.42 -0.18
CA SER A 313 -25.66 -1.83 1.06
C SER A 313 -24.61 -2.92 0.85
N LEU A 314 -24.83 -3.82 -0.11
CA LEU A 314 -23.90 -4.89 -0.45
C LEU A 314 -22.83 -4.39 -1.43
N LYS A 315 -21.59 -4.30 -0.95
CA LYS A 315 -20.42 -4.02 -1.77
C LYS A 315 -19.91 -5.30 -2.41
N VAL A 316 -19.54 -5.23 -3.68
CA VAL A 316 -19.08 -6.40 -4.44
C VAL A 316 -17.84 -6.03 -5.23
N THR A 317 -16.81 -6.87 -5.18
CA THR A 317 -15.69 -6.79 -6.13
C THR A 317 -15.90 -7.83 -7.22
N GLY A 318 -15.57 -7.48 -8.46
CA GLY A 318 -15.83 -8.30 -9.64
C GLY A 318 -15.40 -7.54 -10.91
N GLU A 319 -15.71 -8.12 -12.06
CA GLU A 319 -15.32 -7.67 -13.39
C GLU A 319 -16.50 -7.19 -14.24
N ALA A 320 -17.73 -7.40 -13.75
CA ALA A 320 -18.95 -7.18 -14.53
C ALA A 320 -19.16 -5.69 -14.88
N ASN A 321 -18.85 -4.78 -13.94
CA ASN A 321 -19.10 -3.36 -14.12
C ASN A 321 -18.12 -2.45 -13.36
N GLU A 322 -18.19 -1.16 -13.67
CA GLU A 322 -17.33 -0.12 -13.09
C GLU A 322 -17.38 -0.06 -11.55
N THR A 323 -18.56 -0.27 -10.94
CA THR A 323 -18.72 -0.19 -9.47
C THR A 323 -17.94 -1.30 -8.79
N GLN A 324 -18.03 -2.52 -9.34
CA GLN A 324 -17.31 -3.68 -8.85
C GLN A 324 -15.79 -3.55 -9.01
N ILE A 325 -15.33 -3.10 -10.18
CA ILE A 325 -13.90 -2.90 -10.47
C ILE A 325 -13.32 -1.79 -9.57
N CYS A 326 -14.05 -0.70 -9.36
CA CYS A 326 -13.60 0.36 -8.46
C CYS A 326 -13.55 -0.09 -6.99
N GLU A 327 -14.50 -0.92 -6.55
CA GLU A 327 -14.44 -1.53 -5.21
C GLU A 327 -13.24 -2.48 -5.09
N ALA A 328 -12.93 -3.25 -6.14
CA ALA A 328 -11.76 -4.12 -6.19
C ALA A 328 -10.45 -3.33 -6.01
N LEU A 329 -10.25 -2.25 -6.79
CA LEU A 329 -9.07 -1.40 -6.69
C LEU A 329 -8.94 -0.72 -5.31
N ARG A 330 -10.08 -0.39 -4.68
CA ARG A 330 -10.10 0.20 -3.34
C ARG A 330 -9.65 -0.79 -2.26
N ARG A 331 -10.17 -2.02 -2.29
CA ARG A 331 -9.89 -3.04 -1.25
C ARG A 331 -8.57 -3.76 -1.45
N TYR A 332 -8.22 -4.05 -2.68
CA TYR A 332 -7.07 -4.88 -3.01
C TYR A 332 -5.83 -4.06 -3.34
N SER A 333 -5.77 -2.77 -3.00
CA SER A 333 -4.69 -1.85 -3.40
C SER A 333 -3.26 -2.33 -3.08
N GLU A 334 -3.07 -3.22 -2.11
CA GLU A 334 -1.75 -3.81 -1.74
C GLU A 334 -1.57 -5.25 -2.28
N ARG A 335 -2.56 -5.83 -2.97
CA ARG A 335 -2.52 -7.20 -3.53
C ARG A 335 -2.25 -7.15 -5.04
N GLU A 336 -1.01 -7.39 -5.42
CA GLU A 336 -0.52 -7.23 -6.79
C GLU A 336 -1.43 -7.91 -7.85
N GLY A 337 -1.74 -9.21 -7.66
CA GLY A 337 -2.49 -9.98 -8.66
C GLY A 337 -3.90 -9.44 -8.90
N PHE A 338 -4.59 -9.03 -7.84
CA PHE A 338 -5.92 -8.42 -7.94
C PHE A 338 -5.91 -6.99 -8.47
N VAL A 339 -4.91 -6.17 -8.12
CA VAL A 339 -4.75 -4.83 -8.72
C VAL A 339 -4.52 -4.95 -10.22
N ARG A 340 -3.62 -5.86 -10.64
CA ARG A 340 -3.35 -6.13 -12.05
C ARG A 340 -4.65 -6.54 -12.78
N GLU A 341 -5.41 -7.48 -12.21
CA GLU A 341 -6.66 -7.96 -12.82
C GLU A 341 -7.71 -6.85 -12.93
N ALA A 342 -7.94 -6.10 -11.84
CA ALA A 342 -8.92 -5.03 -11.83
C ALA A 342 -8.54 -3.90 -12.80
N LEU A 343 -7.26 -3.53 -12.91
CA LEU A 343 -6.79 -2.54 -13.89
C LEU A 343 -6.95 -3.03 -15.33
N PHE A 344 -6.72 -4.32 -15.58
CA PHE A 344 -6.91 -4.90 -16.90
C PHE A 344 -8.37 -4.78 -17.36
N HIS A 345 -9.34 -5.09 -16.50
CA HIS A 345 -10.76 -4.91 -16.80
C HIS A 345 -11.18 -3.44 -16.84
N LEU A 346 -10.61 -2.60 -15.97
CA LEU A 346 -10.85 -1.15 -16.00
C LEU A 346 -10.44 -0.54 -17.34
N PHE A 347 -9.32 -0.97 -17.91
CA PHE A 347 -8.83 -0.45 -19.19
C PHE A 347 -9.91 -0.54 -20.28
N SER A 348 -10.61 -1.68 -20.39
CA SER A 348 -11.70 -1.87 -21.36
C SER A 348 -12.85 -0.88 -21.18
N LEU A 349 -13.16 -0.50 -19.94
CA LEU A 349 -14.21 0.49 -19.64
C LEU A 349 -13.74 1.93 -19.90
N THR A 350 -12.46 2.23 -19.66
CA THR A 350 -11.94 3.60 -19.78
C THR A 350 -11.96 4.16 -21.20
N HIS A 351 -12.00 3.30 -22.23
CA HIS A 351 -12.02 3.76 -23.62
C HIS A 351 -13.27 4.59 -23.94
N ALA A 352 -14.42 4.20 -23.37
CA ALA A 352 -15.73 4.82 -23.58
C ALA A 352 -16.03 5.99 -22.62
N ILE A 353 -15.09 6.39 -21.77
CA ILE A 353 -15.29 7.50 -20.83
C ILE A 353 -15.21 8.84 -21.57
N GLU A 354 -16.30 9.61 -21.52
CA GLU A 354 -16.40 10.95 -22.12
C GLU A 354 -16.40 12.09 -21.10
N LYS A 355 -16.60 11.77 -19.81
CA LYS A 355 -16.61 12.75 -18.72
C LYS A 355 -15.38 12.58 -17.83
N PRO A 356 -14.80 13.68 -17.29
CA PRO A 356 -13.69 13.60 -16.34
C PRO A 356 -14.05 12.74 -15.11
N ARG A 357 -13.19 11.75 -14.79
CA ARG A 357 -13.35 10.80 -13.67
C ARG A 357 -12.20 10.86 -12.67
N PRO A 358 -12.12 11.90 -11.83
CA PRO A 358 -11.05 12.03 -10.84
C PRO A 358 -11.11 10.95 -9.75
N ASP A 359 -12.29 10.39 -9.50
CA ASP A 359 -12.51 9.26 -8.59
C ASP A 359 -11.81 7.99 -9.06
N ILE A 360 -11.92 7.64 -10.35
CA ILE A 360 -11.24 6.48 -10.94
C ILE A 360 -9.73 6.73 -11.04
N LEU A 361 -9.33 7.91 -11.50
CA LEU A 361 -7.91 8.24 -11.64
C LEU A 361 -7.16 8.16 -10.31
N LYS A 362 -7.81 8.50 -9.18
CA LYS A 362 -7.24 8.30 -7.83
C LYS A 362 -7.00 6.83 -7.49
N LEU A 363 -7.90 5.93 -7.90
CA LEU A 363 -7.74 4.49 -7.68
C LEU A 363 -6.59 3.93 -8.53
N VAL A 364 -6.47 4.37 -9.79
CA VAL A 364 -5.34 4.01 -10.66
C VAL A 364 -4.02 4.53 -10.08
N ALA A 365 -3.98 5.78 -9.61
CA ALA A 365 -2.81 6.36 -8.96
C ALA A 365 -2.38 5.54 -7.73
N LEU A 366 -3.34 5.09 -6.92
CA LEU A 366 -3.07 4.27 -5.75
C LEU A 366 -2.44 2.92 -6.14
N GLY A 367 -2.97 2.27 -7.17
CA GLY A 367 -2.39 1.03 -7.72
C GLY A 367 -0.96 1.23 -8.21
N MET A 368 -0.69 2.31 -8.95
CA MET A 368 0.67 2.64 -9.39
C MET A 368 1.62 2.88 -8.22
N LYS A 369 1.18 3.66 -7.22
CA LYS A 369 1.98 4.01 -6.05
C LYS A 369 2.35 2.80 -5.20
N ASN A 370 1.43 1.85 -5.03
CA ASN A 370 1.65 0.69 -4.18
C ASN A 370 2.51 -0.39 -4.85
N HIS A 371 2.56 -0.42 -6.19
CA HIS A 371 3.27 -1.45 -6.97
C HIS A 371 4.26 -0.84 -7.99
N PRO A 372 5.21 0.02 -7.58
CA PRO A 372 6.09 0.75 -8.49
C PRO A 372 7.02 -0.18 -9.29
N ALA A 373 7.44 -1.30 -8.70
CA ALA A 373 8.34 -2.29 -9.31
C ALA A 373 7.63 -3.41 -10.10
N THR A 374 6.30 -3.35 -10.24
CA THR A 374 5.54 -4.39 -10.93
C THR A 374 5.14 -3.95 -12.33
N LEU A 375 5.83 -4.48 -13.34
CA LEU A 375 5.60 -4.13 -14.76
C LEU A 375 4.14 -4.27 -15.18
N ASN A 376 3.50 -5.39 -14.86
CA ASN A 376 2.12 -5.66 -15.32
C ASN A 376 1.11 -4.67 -14.73
N VAL A 377 1.31 -4.23 -13.48
CA VAL A 377 0.48 -3.20 -12.85
C VAL A 377 0.73 -1.85 -13.51
N GLN A 378 2.00 -1.44 -13.67
CA GLN A 378 2.33 -0.15 -14.30
C GLN A 378 1.89 -0.07 -15.77
N LEU A 379 1.97 -1.18 -16.51
CA LEU A 379 1.54 -1.26 -17.90
C LEU A 379 0.02 -1.05 -18.02
N ALA A 380 -0.78 -1.77 -17.23
CA ALA A 380 -2.23 -1.63 -17.22
C ALA A 380 -2.68 -0.26 -16.68
N ALA A 381 -2.05 0.21 -15.60
CA ALA A 381 -2.35 1.51 -15.00
C ALA A 381 -2.04 2.67 -15.94
N SER A 382 -0.85 2.70 -16.57
CA SER A 382 -0.49 3.76 -17.51
C SER A 382 -1.42 3.83 -18.72
N ALA A 383 -1.94 2.69 -19.19
CA ALA A 383 -2.95 2.64 -20.24
C ALA A 383 -4.28 3.27 -19.77
N CYS A 384 -4.71 2.97 -18.54
CA CYS A 384 -5.89 3.60 -17.94
C CYS A 384 -5.69 5.11 -17.77
N VAL A 385 -4.51 5.55 -17.30
CA VAL A 385 -4.17 6.97 -17.14
C VAL A 385 -4.31 7.69 -18.48
N PHE A 386 -3.70 7.18 -19.55
CA PHE A 386 -3.81 7.77 -20.88
C PHE A 386 -5.27 7.95 -21.30
N ASN A 387 -6.10 6.91 -21.17
CA ASN A 387 -7.51 6.99 -21.52
C ASN A 387 -8.30 7.99 -20.68
N LEU A 388 -7.96 8.12 -19.39
CA LEU A 388 -8.61 9.03 -18.44
C LEU A 388 -8.14 10.49 -18.56
N THR A 389 -7.01 10.74 -19.21
CA THR A 389 -6.43 12.09 -19.38
C THR A 389 -6.28 12.52 -20.84
N LYS A 390 -6.95 11.85 -21.79
CA LYS A 390 -6.92 12.24 -23.21
C LYS A 390 -7.75 13.51 -23.44
N GLN A 391 -7.22 14.42 -24.26
CA GLN A 391 -7.94 15.60 -24.77
C GLN A 391 -8.61 16.41 -23.64
N GLU A 392 -9.89 16.78 -23.82
CA GLU A 392 -10.69 17.60 -22.90
C GLU A 392 -10.87 16.98 -21.51
N LEU A 393 -10.73 15.65 -21.37
CA LEU A 393 -10.82 15.00 -20.06
C LEU A 393 -9.77 15.52 -19.09
N ALA A 394 -8.58 15.84 -19.61
CA ALA A 394 -7.51 16.42 -18.81
C ALA A 394 -7.96 17.71 -18.13
N PHE A 395 -8.72 18.58 -18.81
CA PHE A 395 -9.22 19.88 -18.31
C PHE A 395 -10.24 19.81 -17.18
N GLY A 396 -10.92 18.67 -17.02
CA GLY A 396 -11.78 18.44 -15.87
C GLY A 396 -11.09 17.82 -14.64
N MET A 397 -9.81 17.46 -14.73
CA MET A 397 -9.10 16.83 -13.61
C MET A 397 -8.54 17.86 -12.61
N PRO A 398 -8.46 17.55 -11.30
CA PRO A 398 -7.75 18.39 -10.36
C PRO A 398 -6.25 18.47 -10.68
N VAL A 399 -5.68 19.68 -10.71
CA VAL A 399 -4.27 19.92 -11.07
C VAL A 399 -3.29 19.14 -10.18
N ARG A 400 -3.56 19.05 -8.86
CA ARG A 400 -2.74 18.26 -7.93
C ARG A 400 -2.78 16.76 -8.25
N LEU A 401 -3.92 16.24 -8.70
CA LEU A 401 -4.05 14.83 -9.07
C LEU A 401 -3.25 14.55 -10.36
N LEU A 402 -3.32 15.45 -11.34
CA LEU A 402 -2.49 15.35 -12.55
C LEU A 402 -1.01 15.41 -12.20
N GLY A 403 -0.57 16.31 -11.31
CA GLY A 403 0.83 16.38 -10.87
C GLY A 403 1.34 15.07 -10.26
N ASN A 404 0.54 14.47 -9.37
CA ASN A 404 0.87 13.18 -8.76
C ASN A 404 0.94 12.06 -9.81
N ILE A 405 -0.02 12.01 -10.74
CA ILE A 405 -0.03 11.03 -11.84
C ILE A 405 1.18 11.21 -12.74
N THR A 406 1.52 12.45 -13.11
CA THR A 406 2.70 12.75 -13.92
C THR A 406 3.96 12.26 -13.23
N GLN A 407 4.12 12.47 -11.92
CA GLN A 407 5.26 11.95 -11.17
C GLN A 407 5.31 10.42 -11.19
N LEU A 408 4.19 9.74 -11.00
CA LEU A 408 4.11 8.27 -11.05
C LEU A 408 4.42 7.72 -12.45
N LEU A 409 3.99 8.39 -13.52
CA LEU A 409 4.35 8.01 -14.90
C LEU A 409 5.86 8.16 -15.16
N LEU A 410 6.48 9.24 -14.68
CA LEU A 410 7.93 9.44 -14.82
C LEU A 410 8.71 8.37 -14.03
N GLU A 411 8.24 8.00 -12.84
CA GLU A 411 8.82 6.91 -12.06
C GLU A 411 8.67 5.55 -12.77
N ALA A 412 7.51 5.28 -13.38
CA ALA A 412 7.30 4.09 -14.20
C ALA A 412 8.23 4.06 -15.42
N MET A 413 8.41 5.20 -16.12
CA MET A 413 9.35 5.31 -17.24
C MET A 413 10.79 5.01 -16.81
N LYS A 414 11.20 5.52 -15.65
CA LYS A 414 12.53 5.28 -15.07
C LYS A 414 12.73 3.83 -14.63
N THR A 415 11.71 3.21 -14.07
CA THR A 415 11.76 1.83 -13.58
C THR A 415 11.77 0.82 -14.73
N PHE A 416 11.09 1.14 -15.84
CA PHE A 416 10.91 0.24 -16.98
C PHE A 416 11.36 0.85 -18.32
N PRO A 417 12.65 1.25 -18.46
CA PRO A 417 13.14 2.02 -19.62
C PRO A 417 13.03 1.26 -20.94
N ASN A 418 13.15 -0.07 -20.91
CA ASN A 418 13.16 -0.93 -22.10
C ASN A 418 11.77 -1.42 -22.53
N HIS A 419 10.71 -1.07 -21.79
CA HIS A 419 9.35 -1.55 -22.08
C HIS A 419 8.58 -0.58 -22.97
N GLN A 420 8.66 -0.79 -24.28
CA GLN A 420 8.12 0.11 -25.31
C GLN A 420 6.66 0.51 -25.11
N GLN A 421 5.77 -0.44 -24.79
CA GLN A 421 4.34 -0.12 -24.63
C GLN A 421 4.07 0.75 -23.40
N LEU A 422 4.80 0.55 -22.30
CA LEU A 422 4.70 1.38 -21.10
C LEU A 422 5.21 2.79 -21.40
N GLN A 423 6.37 2.90 -22.04
CA GLN A 423 6.94 4.19 -22.47
C GLN A 423 5.96 4.93 -23.38
N LYS A 424 5.33 4.23 -24.32
CA LYS A 424 4.31 4.78 -25.21
C LYS A 424 3.12 5.36 -24.46
N ASN A 425 2.55 4.61 -23.52
CA ASN A 425 1.42 5.09 -22.71
C ASN A 425 1.81 6.34 -21.89
N CYS A 426 3.02 6.37 -21.33
CA CYS A 426 3.51 7.49 -20.54
C CYS A 426 3.71 8.75 -21.40
N LEU A 427 4.37 8.62 -22.55
CA LEU A 427 4.59 9.74 -23.48
C LEU A 427 3.27 10.28 -24.03
N LEU A 428 2.32 9.41 -24.39
CA LEU A 428 0.98 9.82 -24.84
C LEU A 428 0.23 10.60 -23.75
N SER A 429 0.36 10.19 -22.49
CA SER A 429 -0.23 10.91 -21.35
C SER A 429 0.44 12.27 -21.14
N LEU A 430 1.79 12.31 -21.17
CA LEU A 430 2.59 13.53 -21.01
C LEU A 430 2.36 14.55 -22.13
N CYS A 431 1.98 14.11 -23.34
CA CYS A 431 1.69 15.00 -24.47
C CYS A 431 0.39 15.83 -24.29
N SER A 432 -0.33 15.65 -23.19
CA SER A 432 -1.47 16.50 -22.85
C SER A 432 -1.03 17.96 -22.65
N ASP A 433 -1.61 18.89 -23.42
CA ASP A 433 -1.28 20.32 -23.34
C ASP A 433 -1.49 20.85 -21.93
N ARG A 434 -2.60 20.49 -21.27
CA ARG A 434 -2.83 20.87 -19.88
C ARG A 434 -1.71 20.42 -18.95
N ILE A 435 -1.21 19.20 -19.11
CA ILE A 435 -0.13 18.67 -18.27
C ILE A 435 1.14 19.49 -18.48
N LEU A 436 1.58 19.68 -19.72
CA LEU A 436 2.80 20.43 -20.03
C LEU A 436 2.69 21.92 -19.66
N GLN A 437 1.48 22.49 -19.78
CA GLN A 437 1.26 23.91 -19.58
C GLN A 437 1.04 24.30 -18.11
N GLU A 438 0.10 23.65 -17.44
CA GLU A 438 -0.46 24.13 -16.16
C GLU A 438 -0.04 23.29 -14.95
N VAL A 439 0.31 22.02 -15.14
CA VAL A 439 0.54 21.09 -14.02
C VAL A 439 1.94 21.31 -13.43
N PRO A 440 2.09 21.39 -12.09
CA PRO A 440 3.39 21.41 -11.44
C PRO A 440 3.97 20.00 -11.35
N PHE A 441 5.13 19.78 -11.97
CA PHE A 441 5.93 18.56 -11.87
C PHE A 441 7.40 18.87 -12.18
N ASN A 442 8.29 17.89 -11.96
CA ASN A 442 9.71 18.04 -12.28
C ASN A 442 9.95 18.00 -13.81
N ARG A 443 9.88 19.18 -14.44
CA ARG A 443 10.05 19.35 -15.89
C ARG A 443 11.45 18.95 -16.37
N PHE A 444 12.47 19.14 -15.55
CA PHE A 444 13.84 18.77 -15.88
C PHE A 444 13.99 17.25 -15.98
N GLU A 445 13.51 16.50 -14.99
CA GLU A 445 13.52 15.04 -15.02
C GLU A 445 12.67 14.50 -16.17
N ALA A 446 11.51 15.10 -16.44
CA ALA A 446 10.68 14.73 -17.58
C ALA A 446 11.43 14.93 -18.91
N ALA A 447 12.08 16.08 -19.11
CA ALA A 447 12.86 16.35 -20.32
C ALA A 447 14.00 15.34 -20.50
N LYS A 448 14.70 15.02 -19.41
CA LYS A 448 15.77 14.01 -19.39
C LYS A 448 15.26 12.63 -19.84
N LEU A 449 14.19 12.14 -19.24
CA LEU A 449 13.61 10.83 -19.56
C LEU A 449 13.10 10.76 -21.01
N VAL A 450 12.42 11.81 -21.50
CA VAL A 450 11.87 11.85 -22.86
C VAL A 450 12.99 11.87 -23.90
N MET A 451 14.10 12.58 -23.66
CA MET A 451 15.24 12.54 -24.60
C MET A 451 16.00 11.22 -24.54
N GLN A 452 16.20 10.63 -23.36
CA GLN A 452 16.81 9.30 -23.25
C GLN A 452 15.99 8.28 -24.05
N TRP A 453 14.66 8.37 -23.98
CA TRP A 453 13.78 7.55 -24.81
C TRP A 453 13.98 7.83 -26.31
N LEU A 454 14.00 9.10 -26.71
CA LEU A 454 14.18 9.54 -28.11
C LEU A 454 15.50 9.02 -28.73
N CYS A 455 16.60 9.04 -27.96
CA CYS A 455 17.91 8.58 -28.44
C CYS A 455 17.97 7.06 -28.67
N ASN A 456 17.12 6.29 -28.00
CA ASN A 456 17.19 4.83 -27.97
C ASN A 456 16.13 4.15 -28.86
N HIS A 457 15.26 4.90 -29.54
CA HIS A 457 14.10 4.35 -30.27
C HIS A 457 13.87 5.00 -31.63
N GLU A 458 13.49 4.19 -32.63
CA GLU A 458 13.32 4.60 -34.04
C GLU A 458 11.85 4.79 -34.49
N ASP A 459 10.87 4.67 -33.60
CA ASP A 459 9.45 4.84 -33.97
C ASP A 459 9.14 6.30 -34.35
N GLN A 460 8.90 6.56 -35.64
CA GLN A 460 8.71 7.91 -36.20
C GLN A 460 7.55 8.70 -35.56
N ASN A 461 6.44 8.04 -35.22
CA ASN A 461 5.28 8.74 -34.65
C ASN A 461 5.58 9.16 -33.21
N MET A 462 6.21 8.26 -32.46
CA MET A 462 6.61 8.51 -31.10
C MET A 462 7.77 9.52 -31.00
N GLN A 463 8.68 9.53 -31.96
CA GLN A 463 9.73 10.55 -32.07
C GLN A 463 9.13 11.95 -32.24
N ARG A 464 8.14 12.12 -33.12
CA ARG A 464 7.45 13.42 -33.29
C ARG A 464 6.82 13.90 -31.99
N MET A 465 6.18 13.00 -31.25
CA MET A 465 5.57 13.31 -29.96
C MET A 465 6.63 13.66 -28.90
N ALA A 466 7.70 12.88 -28.79
CA ALA A 466 8.80 13.15 -27.87
C ALA A 466 9.46 14.51 -28.15
N VAL A 467 9.70 14.85 -29.42
CA VAL A 467 10.23 16.17 -29.84
C VAL A 467 9.27 17.30 -29.45
N ALA A 468 7.96 17.12 -29.64
CA ALA A 468 6.97 18.11 -29.24
C ALA A 468 6.97 18.34 -27.71
N ILE A 469 7.01 17.25 -26.92
CA ILE A 469 7.11 17.33 -25.46
C ILE A 469 8.38 18.08 -25.04
N ILE A 470 9.55 17.69 -25.59
CA ILE A 470 10.84 18.31 -25.26
C ILE A 470 10.83 19.80 -25.62
N SER A 471 10.26 20.18 -26.76
CA SER A 471 10.21 21.58 -27.20
C SER A 471 9.43 22.46 -26.22
N ILE A 472 8.31 21.96 -25.69
CA ILE A 472 7.51 22.67 -24.68
C ILE A 472 8.24 22.70 -23.33
N LEU A 473 8.84 21.58 -22.91
CA LEU A 473 9.55 21.50 -21.64
C LEU A 473 10.77 22.41 -21.62
N ALA A 474 11.59 22.39 -22.68
CA ALA A 474 12.82 23.18 -22.80
C ALA A 474 12.55 24.68 -22.70
N ALA A 475 11.44 25.17 -23.29
CA ALA A 475 11.02 26.56 -23.16
C ALA A 475 10.69 26.99 -21.72
N LYS A 476 10.51 26.04 -20.79
CA LYS A 476 10.17 26.26 -19.39
C LYS A 476 11.29 25.90 -18.41
N LEU A 477 12.45 25.49 -18.90
CA LEU A 477 13.62 25.19 -18.07
C LEU A 477 14.44 26.46 -17.83
N SER A 478 15.12 26.51 -16.68
CA SER A 478 16.14 27.54 -16.44
C SER A 478 17.35 27.34 -17.36
N THR A 479 18.14 28.39 -17.58
CA THR A 479 19.35 28.33 -18.41
C THR A 479 20.34 27.27 -17.91
N GLU A 480 20.48 27.12 -16.59
CA GLU A 480 21.34 26.10 -15.96
C GLU A 480 20.83 24.67 -16.27
N GLN A 481 19.53 24.45 -16.09
CA GLN A 481 18.91 23.16 -16.42
C GLN A 481 19.05 22.84 -17.90
N THR A 482 18.83 23.81 -18.81
CA THR A 482 19.00 23.61 -20.25
C THR A 482 20.45 23.27 -20.62
N ALA A 483 21.43 23.90 -19.99
CA ALA A 483 22.84 23.59 -20.19
C ALA A 483 23.19 22.17 -19.70
N GLN A 484 22.72 21.79 -18.51
CA GLN A 484 22.89 20.45 -17.95
C GLN A 484 22.25 19.38 -18.85
N LEU A 485 21.06 19.67 -19.37
CA LEU A 485 20.33 18.83 -20.30
C LEU A 485 21.12 18.57 -21.59
N GLY A 486 21.72 19.63 -22.15
CA GLY A 486 22.59 19.55 -23.34
C GLY A 486 23.89 18.78 -23.10
N ALA A 487 24.48 18.89 -21.91
CA ALA A 487 25.68 18.15 -21.54
C ALA A 487 25.42 16.63 -21.43
N GLU A 488 24.31 16.23 -20.82
CA GLU A 488 23.90 14.82 -20.76
C GLU A 488 23.62 14.24 -22.16
N LEU A 489 23.02 15.03 -23.06
CA LEU A 489 22.80 14.68 -24.47
C LEU A 489 24.09 14.37 -25.23
N PHE A 490 25.15 15.15 -24.99
CA PHE A 490 26.46 14.91 -25.63
C PHE A 490 27.02 13.54 -25.23
N ILE A 491 26.87 13.16 -23.97
CA ILE A 491 27.32 11.85 -23.45
C ILE A 491 26.51 10.71 -24.06
N VAL A 492 25.17 10.86 -24.17
CA VAL A 492 24.30 9.85 -24.79
C VAL A 492 24.57 9.70 -26.29
N LYS A 493 24.80 10.80 -27.03
CA LYS A 493 25.16 10.77 -28.46
C LYS A 493 26.55 10.18 -28.75
N VAL A 494 27.51 10.35 -27.85
CA VAL A 494 28.83 9.70 -27.98
C VAL A 494 28.73 8.18 -27.74
N SER A 495 27.69 7.73 -27.02
CA SER A 495 27.43 6.31 -26.73
C SER A 495 26.53 5.62 -27.77
N CYS A 496 25.66 6.37 -28.45
CA CYS A 496 24.76 5.88 -29.50
C CYS A 496 25.03 6.63 -30.82
N CYS A 497 25.77 6.01 -31.74
CA CYS A 497 26.02 6.59 -33.06
C CYS A 497 24.72 6.81 -33.87
N PHE A 498 24.66 7.97 -34.55
CA PHE A 498 23.66 8.47 -35.53
C PHE A 498 22.41 9.22 -35.02
N PHE A 499 22.44 10.57 -35.08
CA PHE A 499 21.58 11.44 -35.92
C PHE A 499 21.82 12.94 -35.58
N PRO A 500 21.91 13.86 -36.57
CA PRO A 500 22.05 15.29 -36.34
C PRO A 500 20.67 15.94 -36.13
N LEU A 501 20.20 16.00 -34.88
CA LEU A 501 19.16 16.96 -34.48
C LEU A 501 19.80 18.35 -34.41
N LYS A 502 19.53 19.20 -35.41
CA LYS A 502 19.75 20.64 -35.33
C LYS A 502 18.71 21.24 -34.40
N PHE A 503 19.06 21.41 -33.13
CA PHE A 503 18.42 22.40 -32.29
C PHE A 503 18.96 23.77 -32.71
N ASN A 504 18.15 24.59 -33.37
CA ASN A 504 18.40 26.03 -33.40
C ASN A 504 17.97 26.56 -32.03
N ILE A 505 18.96 26.82 -31.18
CA ILE A 505 18.83 27.50 -29.89
C ILE A 505 18.46 28.95 -30.13
#